data_AF-A0A330LN48-F1
#
_entry.id   AF-A0A330LN48-F1
#
_cell.length_a   1.000
_cell.length_b   1.000
_cell.length_c   1.000
_cell.angle_alpha   90.00
_cell.angle_beta   90.00
_cell.angle_gamma   90.00
#
_symmetry.space_group_name_H-M   'P 1'
#
loop_
_entity.id
_entity.type
_entity.pdbx_description
1 polymer ?
#
loop_
_entity_poly.entity_id
_entity_poly.type
_entity_poly.pdbx_seq_one_letter_code
_entity_poly.pdbx_strand_id
1 'polypeptide(L)'
;MSIRMIKETDWDAIMQIQSHAYASHFHEDLTVLQSKWIASPTSCFVFTHADDSVLGYLLAHPWLGNQAPKLGKAVVVDTGYCEVYLQIWLFQVMLVA
;
A
#
# COMPACT_ATOMS: atom_id res chain seq x y z
N MET A 1 10.70 -4.26 16.64
CA MET A 1 9.81 -4.20 15.47
C MET A 1 8.61 -3.34 15.81
N SER A 2 8.16 -2.48 14.91
CA SER A 2 7.04 -1.55 15.13
C SER A 2 6.24 -1.30 13.84
N ILE A 3 5.02 -0.78 13.98
CA ILE A 3 4.19 -0.33 12.86
C ILE A 3 4.06 1.18 12.95
N ARG A 4 4.24 1.89 11.84
CA ARG A 4 4.08 3.34 11.75
C ARG A 4 3.49 3.76 10.41
N MET A 5 2.96 4.99 10.34
CA MET A 5 2.52 5.57 9.06
C MET A 5 3.69 5.67 8.06
N ILE A 6 3.34 5.56 6.77
CA ILE A 6 4.28 5.74 5.66
C ILE A 6 4.77 7.19 5.63
N LYS A 7 6.06 7.35 5.38
CA LYS A 7 6.75 8.62 5.10
C LYS A 7 7.26 8.61 3.67
N GLU A 8 7.52 9.79 3.10
CA GLU A 8 8.05 9.91 1.74
C GLU A 8 9.37 9.14 1.53
N THR A 9 10.20 9.04 2.58
CA THR A 9 11.48 8.30 2.54
C THR A 9 11.31 6.78 2.45
N ASP A 10 10.11 6.23 2.61
CA ASP A 10 9.89 4.79 2.61
C ASP A 10 9.67 4.22 1.19
N TRP A 11 9.44 5.07 0.19
CA TRP A 11 9.00 4.64 -1.14
C TRP A 11 10.01 3.74 -1.85
N ASP A 12 11.31 4.02 -1.72
CA ASP A 12 12.35 3.17 -2.31
C ASP A 12 12.30 1.75 -1.73
N ALA A 13 12.12 1.62 -0.42
CA ALA A 13 12.00 0.33 0.24
C ALA A 13 10.70 -0.39 -0.13
N ILE A 14 9.58 0.33 -0.23
CA ILE A 14 8.29 -0.22 -0.68
C ILE A 14 8.40 -0.79 -2.09
N MET A 15 9.04 -0.06 -3.02
CA MET A 15 9.24 -0.52 -4.40
C MET A 15 10.16 -1.76 -4.46
N GLN A 16 11.20 -1.81 -3.63
CA GLN A 16 12.04 -2.99 -3.49
C GLN A 16 11.26 -4.17 -2.92
N ILE A 17 10.45 -3.98 -1.87
CA ILE A 17 9.64 -5.07 -1.30
C ILE A 17 8.68 -5.63 -2.34
N GLN A 18 7.99 -4.77 -3.10
CA GLN A 18 7.11 -5.21 -4.19
C GLN A 18 7.86 -6.07 -5.22
N SER A 19 9.07 -5.66 -5.62
CA SER A 19 9.84 -6.37 -6.65
C SER A 19 10.29 -7.77 -6.20
N HIS A 20 10.51 -7.97 -4.90
CA HIS A 20 10.89 -9.25 -4.32
C HIS A 20 9.68 -10.12 -3.96
N ALA A 21 8.58 -9.52 -3.52
CA ALA A 21 7.40 -10.23 -3.02
C ALA A 21 6.47 -10.71 -4.13
N TYR A 22 6.41 -10.00 -5.26
CA TYR A 22 5.44 -10.27 -6.31
C TYR A 22 6.07 -10.50 -7.68
N ALA A 23 5.41 -11.29 -8.53
CA ALA A 23 5.77 -11.42 -9.93
C ALA A 23 5.58 -10.08 -10.67
N SER A 24 6.36 -9.85 -11.73
CA SER A 24 6.42 -8.54 -12.42
C SER A 24 5.09 -8.01 -12.93
N HIS A 25 4.15 -8.87 -13.30
CA HIS A 25 2.80 -8.46 -13.75
C HIS A 25 1.89 -7.96 -12.63
N PHE A 26 2.30 -8.11 -11.37
CA PHE A 26 1.64 -7.52 -10.21
C PHE A 26 2.32 -6.23 -9.73
N HIS A 27 3.43 -5.82 -10.35
CA HIS A 27 4.11 -4.58 -9.97
C HIS A 27 3.27 -3.39 -10.40
N GLU A 28 3.00 -2.50 -9.46
CA GLU A 28 2.39 -1.22 -9.71
C GLU A 28 3.46 -0.14 -9.75
N ASP A 29 3.23 0.87 -10.60
CA ASP A 29 4.09 2.04 -10.67
C ASP A 29 4.09 2.81 -9.35
N LEU A 30 5.20 3.49 -9.06
CA LEU A 30 5.35 4.34 -7.88
C LEU A 30 4.20 5.35 -7.76
N THR A 31 3.81 5.97 -8.87
CA THR A 31 2.73 6.97 -8.91
C THR A 31 1.36 6.36 -8.55
N VAL A 32 1.12 5.09 -8.91
CA VAL A 32 -0.10 4.37 -8.57
C VAL A 32 -0.12 4.06 -7.08
N LEU A 33 0.97 3.53 -6.51
CA LEU A 33 1.06 3.26 -5.08
C LEU A 33 0.95 4.55 -4.24
N GLN A 34 1.61 5.62 -4.67
CA GLN A 34 1.51 6.94 -4.04
C GLN A 34 0.09 7.50 -4.09
N SER A 35 -0.65 7.29 -5.18
CA SER A 35 -2.06 7.74 -5.24
C SER A 35 -2.93 7.09 -4.15
N LYS A 36 -2.68 5.81 -3.83
CA LYS A 36 -3.39 5.09 -2.75
C LYS A 36 -3.05 5.69 -1.39
N TRP A 37 -1.76 5.98 -1.16
CA TRP A 37 -1.31 6.64 0.06
C TRP A 37 -1.88 8.04 0.22
N ILE A 38 -1.86 8.86 -0.83
CA ILE A 38 -2.43 10.22 -0.82
C ILE A 38 -3.94 10.19 -0.55
N ALA A 39 -4.64 9.18 -1.07
CA ALA A 39 -6.08 9.02 -0.85
C ALA A 39 -6.45 8.73 0.62
N SER A 40 -5.59 8.04 1.38
CA SER A 40 -5.81 7.81 2.82
C SER A 40 -4.50 7.53 3.58
N PRO A 41 -3.72 8.58 3.90
CA PRO A 41 -2.39 8.41 4.50
C PRO A 41 -2.45 7.82 5.91
N THR A 42 -3.54 8.08 6.63
CA THR A 42 -3.78 7.58 8.00
C THR A 42 -4.19 6.10 8.05
N SER A 43 -4.49 5.49 6.90
CA SER A 43 -4.76 4.04 6.80
C SER A 43 -3.62 3.25 6.13
N CYS A 44 -2.49 3.91 5.87
CA CYS A 44 -1.32 3.32 5.22
C CYS A 44 -0.14 3.23 6.18
N PHE A 45 0.49 2.06 6.26
CA PHE A 45 1.52 1.76 7.26
C PHE A 45 2.71 1.04 6.66
N VAL A 46 3.86 1.18 7.31
CA VAL A 46 5.01 0.29 7.17
C VAL A 46 5.23 -0.48 8.47
N PHE A 47 5.73 -1.71 8.33
CA PHE A 47 6.28 -2.50 9.42
C PHE A 47 7.81 -2.36 9.38
N THR A 48 8.41 -1.95 10.50
CA THR A 48 9.84 -1.68 10.57
C THR A 48 10.55 -2.53 11.63
N HIS A 49 11.83 -2.80 11.37
CA HIS A 49 12.74 -3.36 12.35
C HIS A 49 13.23 -2.28 13.34
N ALA A 50 14.06 -2.66 14.32
CA ALA A 50 14.58 -1.74 15.34
C ALA A 50 15.56 -0.68 14.78
N ASP A 51 16.13 -0.92 13.60
CA ASP A 51 17.03 -0.01 12.88
C ASP A 51 16.29 0.86 11.83
N ASP A 52 14.96 0.96 11.95
CA ASP A 52 14.06 1.65 11.00
C ASP A 52 14.01 1.07 9.58
N SER A 53 14.65 -0.07 9.31
CA SER A 53 14.49 -0.77 8.03
C SER A 53 13.04 -1.21 7.81
N VAL A 54 12.50 -0.94 6.61
CA VAL A 54 11.14 -1.33 6.23
C VAL A 54 11.14 -2.80 5.83
N LEU A 55 10.33 -3.60 6.51
CA LEU A 55 10.19 -5.04 6.27
C LEU A 55 8.88 -5.40 5.54
N GLY A 56 7.93 -4.47 5.50
CA GLY A 56 6.64 -4.66 4.86
C GLY A 56 5.84 -3.37 4.85
N TYR A 57 4.80 -3.33 4.02
CA TYR A 57 3.93 -2.18 3.90
C TYR A 57 2.47 -2.60 3.70
N LEU A 58 1.56 -1.71 4.07
CA LEU A 58 0.13 -1.81 3.85
C LEU A 58 -0.34 -0.49 3.24
N LEU A 59 -0.93 -0.59 2.05
CA LEU A 59 -1.62 0.51 1.42
C LEU A 59 -3.11 0.20 1.41
N ALA A 60 -3.89 1.14 1.94
CA ALA A 60 -5.33 1.12 1.91
C ALA A 60 -5.81 2.45 1.34
N HIS A 61 -6.88 2.40 0.55
CA HIS A 61 -7.52 3.58 0.00
C HIS A 61 -9.04 3.38 0.01
N PRO A 62 -9.81 4.47 0.06
CA PRO A 62 -11.26 4.41 -0.09
C PRO A 62 -11.63 3.88 -1.47
N TRP A 63 -12.62 3.00 -1.52
CA TRP A 63 -13.16 2.50 -2.77
C TRP A 63 -14.69 2.56 -2.77
N LEU A 64 -15.24 3.09 -3.87
CA LEU A 64 -16.68 3.34 -4.06
C LEU A 64 -17.31 2.42 -5.12
N GLY A 65 -16.53 1.55 -5.76
CA GLY A 65 -17.03 0.66 -6.80
C GLY A 65 -17.63 -0.63 -6.24
N ASN A 66 -18.75 -1.08 -6.81
CA ASN A 66 -19.36 -2.38 -6.49
C ASN A 66 -18.52 -3.60 -6.92
N GLN A 67 -17.40 -3.37 -7.61
CA GLN A 67 -16.42 -4.38 -8.00
C GLN A 67 -15.05 -3.94 -7.49
N ALA A 68 -14.17 -4.91 -7.21
CA ALA A 68 -12.80 -4.61 -6.80
C ALA A 68 -12.10 -3.68 -7.83
N PRO A 69 -11.29 -2.72 -7.37
CA PRO A 69 -10.52 -1.86 -8.26
C PRO A 69 -9.57 -2.68 -9.12
N LYS A 70 -9.34 -2.21 -10.35
CA LYS A 70 -8.32 -2.79 -11.22
C LYS A 70 -6.93 -2.46 -10.69
N LEU A 71 -6.05 -3.45 -10.68
CA LEU A 71 -4.64 -3.28 -10.36
C LEU A 71 -3.97 -2.30 -11.35
N GLY A 72 -3.01 -1.51 -10.88
CA GLY A 72 -2.19 -0.64 -11.73
C GLY A 72 -2.90 0.63 -12.21
N LYS A 73 -3.99 1.03 -11.54
CA LYS A 73 -4.68 2.29 -11.84
C LYS A 73 -4.62 3.23 -10.65
N ALA A 74 -4.28 4.49 -10.93
CA ALA A 74 -4.28 5.54 -9.92
C ALA A 74 -5.69 5.75 -9.35
N VAL A 75 -5.74 6.04 -8.06
CA VAL A 75 -6.98 6.32 -7.34
C VAL A 75 -7.37 7.79 -7.54
N VAL A 76 -8.63 8.04 -7.88
CA VAL A 76 -9.22 9.38 -7.88
C VAL A 76 -10.03 9.51 -6.59
N VAL A 77 -9.66 10.48 -5.75
CA VAL A 77 -10.38 10.76 -4.50
C VAL A 77 -11.65 11.55 -4.83
N ASP A 78 -12.82 10.95 -4.60
CA ASP A 78 -14.10 11.66 -4.60
C ASP A 78 -14.54 11.87 -3.15
N THR A 79 -14.66 13.15 -2.73
CA THR A 79 -14.88 13.55 -1.33
C THR A 79 -16.35 13.49 -0.90
N GLY A 80 -17.23 12.82 -1.65
CA GLY A 80 -18.68 12.94 -1.52
C GLY A 80 -19.40 12.08 -0.47
N TYR A 81 -18.89 10.92 -0.02
CA TYR A 81 -19.70 9.96 0.77
C TYR A 81 -18.92 9.09 1.78
N CYS A 82 -19.64 8.59 2.80
CA CYS A 82 -19.12 8.04 4.06
C CYS A 82 -18.86 6.51 4.12
N GLU A 83 -19.06 5.75 3.04
CA GLU A 83 -18.77 4.30 3.05
C GLU A 83 -17.41 4.02 2.41
N VAL A 84 -16.41 3.80 3.27
CA VAL A 84 -15.02 3.54 2.88
C VAL A 84 -14.78 2.04 2.91
N TYR A 85 -14.82 1.38 1.76
CA TYR A 85 -14.28 0.02 1.66
C TYR A 85 -12.75 0.11 1.66
N LEU A 86 -12.10 -0.42 2.72
CA LEU A 86 -10.65 -0.61 2.70
C LEU A 86 -10.33 -1.76 1.75
N GLN A 87 -9.78 -1.45 0.57
CA GLN A 87 -9.07 -2.48 -0.17
C GLN A 87 -7.67 -2.64 0.44
N ILE A 88 -7.49 -3.69 1.24
CA ILE A 88 -6.18 -4.09 1.76
C ILE A 88 -5.55 -5.04 0.74
N TRP A 89 -4.43 -4.65 0.15
CA TRP A 89 -3.55 -5.61 -0.53
C TRP A 89 -2.79 -6.40 0.54
N LEU A 90 -3.40 -7.46 1.07
CA LEU A 90 -2.73 -8.43 1.94
C LEU A 90 -2.48 -9.71 1.12
N PHE A 91 -1.50 -9.71 0.23
CA PHE A 91 -0.99 -10.98 -0.31
C PHE A 91 0.30 -11.35 0.42
N GLN A 92 0.08 -11.98 1.58
CA GLN A 92 0.94 -12.99 2.20
C GLN A 92 2.41 -12.59 2.38
N VAL A 93 2.71 -11.87 3.47
CA VAL A 93 3.98 -12.09 4.17
C VAL A 93 3.90 -13.51 4.74
N MET A 94 4.32 -14.50 3.95
CA MET A 94 4.67 -15.79 4.52
C MET A 94 5.91 -15.55 5.36
N LEU A 95 5.73 -15.69 6.67
CA LEU A 95 6.75 -16.31 7.52
C LEU A 95 7.43 -17.42 6.70
N VAL A 96 8.71 -17.25 6.43
CA VAL A 96 9.62 -18.39 6.32
C VAL A 96 10.52 -18.29 7.54
N ALA A 97 9.99 -18.83 8.64
CA ALA A 97 10.79 -19.57 9.59
C ALA A 97 11.02 -20.99 9.02
#